data_AF-A0A5U8XPS7-F1
#
_entry.id   AF-A0A5U8XPS7-F1
#
_cell.length_a   1.000
_cell.length_b   1.000
_cell.length_c   1.000
_cell.angle_alpha   90.00
_cell.angle_beta   90.00
_cell.angle_gamma   90.00
#
_symmetry.space_group_name_H-M   'P 1'
#
loop_
_entity.id
_entity.type
_entity.pdbx_description
1 polymer ?
#
loop_
_entity_poly.entity_id
_entity_poly.type
_entity_poly.pdbx_seq_one_letter_code
_entity_poly.pdbx_strand_id
1 'polypeptide(L)'
;MDLLDHDLDRDFAVLSEDFETVLALESLGVKPHDVALLTIANRWVAREYYGEGGVALGKRITKDAAKAALRGAATGTKKLSSHLANTFMEWAKARDGQIRAKLADATSKGENLRGRTAKLQSHVLGLKSLVKHDVKTGSWTSKVCQEDKVNVQACIQLAHGHASLDDIVEAYTVFTKSVLKGPAKREGNGLTKLGNSTAKAVKRASGILGLLHTKAVDGYPLPGNVFVVVSNPQTRTERVQFAVARDGEYGDAIPSLSLQQCKDALNAAETLSKAIYQRGTKRGVFSYSGIYDNIQSIEGELDRDDISNREVHEITQRYKNAIEIEDAITTALVRVTEGLLEYVQRSIKS
;
A
#
# COMPACT_ATOMS: atom_id res chain seq x y z
N MET A 1 -12.19 -10.41 -0.86
CA MET A 1 -11.55 -9.08 -0.79
C MET A 1 -10.32 -9.06 -1.68
N ASP A 2 -9.41 -10.04 -1.56
CA ASP A 2 -8.19 -10.16 -2.41
C ASP A 2 -8.41 -10.03 -3.93
N LEU A 3 -9.50 -10.59 -4.48
CA LEU A 3 -9.80 -10.49 -5.92
C LEU A 3 -10.13 -9.05 -6.36
N LEU A 4 -10.85 -8.29 -5.54
CA LEU A 4 -11.22 -6.89 -5.83
C LEU A 4 -10.04 -5.92 -5.66
N ASP A 5 -9.12 -6.21 -4.73
CA ASP A 5 -7.88 -5.44 -4.58
C ASP A 5 -6.95 -5.66 -5.78
N HIS A 6 -6.82 -6.92 -6.23
CA HIS A 6 -6.02 -7.27 -7.41
C HIS A 6 -6.54 -6.64 -8.71
N ASP A 7 -7.86 -6.52 -8.87
CA ASP A 7 -8.44 -5.92 -10.06
C ASP A 7 -8.18 -4.41 -10.12
N LEU A 8 -8.37 -3.67 -9.00
CA LEU A 8 -8.07 -2.23 -8.98
C LEU A 8 -6.58 -1.91 -9.11
N ASP A 9 -5.69 -2.71 -8.52
CA ASP A 9 -4.25 -2.50 -8.65
C ASP A 9 -3.74 -2.81 -10.06
N ARG A 10 -4.37 -3.78 -10.74
CA ARG A 10 -4.12 -4.06 -12.17
C ARG A 10 -4.66 -2.96 -13.05
N ASP A 11 -5.90 -2.51 -12.82
CA ASP A 11 -6.52 -1.42 -13.57
C ASP A 11 -5.69 -0.14 -13.45
N PHE A 12 -5.20 0.18 -12.25
CA PHE A 12 -4.32 1.34 -12.05
C PHE A 12 -3.02 1.24 -12.83
N ALA A 13 -2.39 0.06 -12.87
CA ALA A 13 -1.15 -0.15 -13.60
C ALA A 13 -1.38 0.05 -15.11
N VAL A 14 -2.43 -0.55 -15.67
CA VAL A 14 -2.80 -0.39 -17.08
C VAL A 14 -3.17 1.07 -17.39
N LEU A 15 -3.92 1.72 -16.51
CA LEU A 15 -4.32 3.12 -16.65
C LEU A 15 -3.11 4.05 -16.68
N SER A 16 -2.10 3.79 -15.84
CA SER A 16 -0.87 4.57 -15.77
C SER A 16 -0.02 4.44 -17.03
N GLU A 17 0.15 3.22 -17.54
CA GLU A 17 0.86 2.97 -18.80
C GLU A 17 0.17 3.63 -20.00
N ASP A 18 -1.15 3.49 -20.08
CA ASP A 18 -1.96 4.10 -21.12
C ASP A 18 -1.94 5.63 -21.04
N PHE A 19 -1.99 6.18 -19.83
CA PHE A 19 -1.96 7.62 -19.61
C PHE A 19 -0.65 8.25 -20.07
N GLU A 20 0.50 7.68 -19.70
CA GLU A 20 1.81 8.14 -20.16
C GLU A 20 1.96 7.99 -21.69
N THR A 21 1.46 6.89 -22.25
CA THR A 21 1.44 6.66 -23.70
C THR A 21 0.62 7.73 -24.42
N VAL A 22 -0.58 8.03 -23.92
CA VAL A 22 -1.48 9.05 -24.48
C VAL A 22 -0.86 10.44 -24.36
N LEU A 23 -0.28 10.80 -23.21
CA LEU A 23 0.41 12.07 -23.03
C LEU A 23 1.55 12.26 -24.04
N ALA A 24 2.35 11.20 -24.25
CA ALA A 24 3.43 11.23 -25.23
C ALA A 24 2.89 11.44 -26.66
N LEU A 25 1.90 10.66 -27.07
CA LEU A 25 1.29 10.75 -28.41
C LEU A 25 0.62 12.13 -28.64
N GLU A 26 -0.10 12.64 -27.65
CA GLU A 26 -0.71 13.98 -27.71
C GLU A 26 0.35 15.09 -27.78
N SER A 27 1.49 14.93 -27.09
CA SER A 27 2.60 15.90 -27.17
C SER A 27 3.29 15.93 -28.53
N LEU A 28 3.29 14.78 -29.22
CA LEU A 28 3.80 14.64 -30.59
C LEU A 28 2.79 15.12 -31.66
N GLY A 29 1.58 15.54 -31.25
CA GLY A 29 0.53 15.98 -32.16
C GLY A 29 -0.09 14.85 -32.99
N VAL A 30 0.00 13.61 -32.52
CA VAL A 30 -0.59 12.43 -33.18
C VAL A 30 -2.10 12.62 -33.33
N LYS A 31 -2.61 12.31 -34.53
CA LYS A 31 -4.01 12.55 -34.86
C LYS A 31 -4.94 11.58 -34.12
N PRO A 32 -6.19 12.00 -33.83
CA PRO A 32 -7.17 11.18 -33.13
C PRO A 32 -7.46 9.78 -33.70
N HIS A 33 -7.23 9.57 -34.99
CA HIS A 33 -7.51 8.30 -35.67
C HIS A 33 -6.33 7.31 -35.62
N ASP A 34 -5.28 7.61 -34.85
CA ASP A 34 -4.19 6.69 -34.63
C ASP A 34 -4.66 5.40 -33.93
N VAL A 35 -4.16 4.25 -34.38
CA VAL A 35 -4.60 2.94 -33.91
C VAL A 35 -4.30 2.76 -32.42
N ALA A 36 -3.20 3.30 -31.91
CA ALA A 36 -2.87 3.20 -30.49
C ALA A 36 -3.85 4.03 -29.64
N LEU A 37 -4.15 5.27 -30.04
CA LEU A 37 -5.13 6.12 -29.35
C LEU A 37 -6.53 5.50 -29.36
N LEU A 38 -6.98 4.96 -30.49
CA LEU A 38 -8.29 4.28 -30.58
C LEU A 38 -8.35 3.00 -29.74
N THR A 39 -7.26 2.24 -29.67
CA THR A 39 -7.18 1.04 -28.83
C THR A 39 -7.32 1.39 -27.36
N ILE A 40 -6.60 2.42 -26.90
CA ILE A 40 -6.67 2.90 -25.52
C ILE A 40 -8.06 3.48 -25.23
N ALA A 41 -8.62 4.29 -26.14
CA ALA A 41 -9.97 4.83 -26.00
C ALA A 41 -11.04 3.73 -25.90
N ASN A 42 -10.91 2.63 -26.66
CA ASN A 42 -11.82 1.50 -26.54
C ASN A 42 -11.72 0.81 -25.17
N ARG A 43 -10.49 0.62 -24.66
CA ARG A 43 -10.25 -0.01 -23.36
C ARG A 43 -10.92 0.76 -22.22
N TRP A 44 -10.85 2.08 -22.26
CA TRP A 44 -11.39 2.98 -21.23
C TRP A 44 -12.76 3.57 -21.56
N VAL A 45 -13.46 2.98 -22.53
CA VAL A 45 -14.82 3.38 -22.96
C VAL A 45 -14.91 4.88 -23.30
N ALA A 46 -13.83 5.45 -23.84
CA ALA A 46 -13.68 6.87 -24.16
C ALA A 46 -13.94 7.18 -25.65
N ARG A 47 -14.62 6.27 -26.38
CA ARG A 47 -14.80 6.35 -27.84
C ARG A 47 -15.53 7.62 -28.29
N GLU A 48 -16.42 8.14 -27.46
CA GLU A 48 -17.17 9.39 -27.69
C GLU A 48 -16.29 10.64 -27.77
N TYR A 49 -15.05 10.59 -27.26
CA TYR A 49 -14.06 11.66 -27.38
C TYR A 49 -13.33 11.63 -28.74
N TYR A 50 -13.54 10.58 -29.55
CA TYR A 50 -12.82 10.32 -30.81
C TYR A 50 -13.80 9.91 -31.93
N GLY A 51 -14.44 10.89 -32.59
CA GLY A 51 -15.26 10.67 -33.80
C GLY A 51 -15.75 11.95 -34.47
N GLU A 52 -16.10 11.88 -35.77
CA GLU A 52 -16.60 13.01 -36.61
C GLU A 52 -17.93 13.65 -36.15
N GLY A 53 -18.50 13.18 -35.04
CA GLY A 53 -19.71 13.74 -34.41
C GLY A 53 -19.66 13.76 -32.89
N GLY A 54 -18.46 13.84 -32.29
CA GLY A 54 -18.28 13.83 -30.83
C GLY A 54 -19.22 14.80 -30.12
N VAL A 55 -20.15 14.27 -29.33
CA VAL A 55 -21.11 15.06 -28.57
C VAL A 55 -20.35 15.92 -27.56
N ALA A 56 -20.60 17.22 -27.60
CA ALA A 56 -19.98 18.18 -26.72
C ALA A 56 -20.49 18.01 -25.27
N LEU A 57 -19.74 17.29 -24.43
CA LEU A 57 -19.84 17.40 -22.97
C LEU A 57 -18.46 17.71 -22.38
N GLY A 58 -18.24 18.98 -22.06
CA GLY A 58 -17.08 19.45 -21.30
C GLY A 58 -17.30 19.19 -19.81
N LYS A 59 -16.21 19.16 -19.03
CA LYS A 59 -16.18 18.92 -17.59
C LYS A 59 -17.28 19.66 -16.82
N ARG A 60 -17.76 19.03 -15.73
CA ARG A 60 -18.70 19.50 -14.69
C ARG A 60 -19.39 20.84 -14.98
N ILE A 61 -20.64 20.76 -15.42
CA ILE A 61 -21.47 21.94 -15.61
C ILE A 61 -22.65 21.84 -14.63
N THR A 62 -22.70 22.71 -13.61
CA THR A 62 -23.97 22.94 -12.90
C THR A 62 -25.00 23.40 -13.93
N LYS A 63 -26.25 22.95 -13.80
CA LYS A 63 -27.30 23.04 -14.82
C LYS A 63 -27.47 24.43 -15.48
N ASP A 64 -27.05 25.49 -14.78
CA ASP A 64 -27.16 26.88 -15.22
C ASP A 64 -25.98 27.37 -16.09
N ALA A 65 -24.76 26.84 -15.92
CA ALA A 65 -23.63 27.17 -16.79
C ALA A 65 -23.73 26.50 -18.18
N ALA A 66 -24.54 25.44 -18.30
CA ALA A 66 -24.77 24.72 -19.56
C ALA A 66 -25.54 25.57 -20.58
N LYS A 67 -26.41 26.48 -20.09
CA LYS A 67 -27.11 27.44 -20.93
C LYS A 67 -26.21 28.56 -21.45
N ALA A 68 -25.13 28.88 -20.74
CA ALA A 68 -24.18 29.92 -21.15
C ALA A 68 -23.16 29.38 -22.19
N ALA A 69 -22.70 28.14 -22.03
CA ALA A 69 -21.72 27.51 -22.92
C ALA A 69 -22.26 27.19 -24.33
N LEU A 70 -23.57 26.94 -24.48
CA LEU A 70 -24.22 26.70 -25.77
C LEU A 70 -24.16 27.90 -26.74
N ARG A 71 -23.77 29.09 -26.26
CA ARG A 71 -23.64 30.30 -27.10
C ARG A 71 -22.21 30.60 -27.54
N GLY A 72 -21.22 29.79 -27.14
CA GLY A 72 -19.81 30.02 -27.42
C GLY A 72 -19.09 28.76 -27.86
N ALA A 73 -19.42 28.23 -29.03
CA ALA A 73 -18.63 27.19 -29.68
C ALA A 73 -17.27 27.77 -30.10
N ALA A 74 -16.20 27.41 -29.39
CA ALA A 74 -14.82 27.68 -29.79
C ALA A 74 -13.98 26.39 -29.70
N THR A 75 -13.75 25.78 -30.87
CA THR A 75 -12.50 25.12 -31.29
C THR A 75 -11.54 24.61 -30.21
N GLY A 76 -11.78 23.43 -29.65
CA GLY A 76 -10.80 22.71 -28.85
C GLY A 76 -10.99 21.20 -28.98
N THR A 77 -10.09 20.52 -29.68
CA THR A 77 -10.04 19.06 -29.74
C THR A 77 -9.81 18.54 -28.32
N LYS A 78 -10.80 17.86 -27.73
CA LYS A 78 -10.68 17.31 -26.37
C LYS A 78 -9.68 16.15 -26.38
N LYS A 79 -8.78 16.15 -25.38
CA LYS A 79 -7.68 15.19 -25.22
C LYS A 79 -8.13 13.93 -24.46
N LEU A 80 -7.72 12.74 -24.92
CA LEU A 80 -7.94 11.45 -24.23
C LEU A 80 -7.31 11.47 -22.83
N SER A 81 -6.18 12.16 -22.66
CA SER A 81 -5.54 12.31 -21.35
C SER A 81 -6.47 12.91 -20.29
N SER A 82 -7.43 13.75 -20.68
CA SER A 82 -8.41 14.33 -19.75
C SER A 82 -9.46 13.32 -19.28
N HIS A 83 -9.82 12.35 -20.13
CA HIS A 83 -10.72 11.26 -19.73
C HIS A 83 -10.01 10.29 -18.78
N LEU A 84 -8.78 9.88 -19.13
CA LEU A 84 -7.97 9.01 -18.28
C LEU A 84 -7.67 9.63 -16.90
N ALA A 85 -7.47 10.96 -16.86
CA ALA A 85 -7.37 11.70 -15.59
C ALA A 85 -8.64 11.54 -14.72
N ASN A 86 -9.84 11.55 -15.32
CA ASN A 86 -11.08 11.29 -14.57
C ASN A 86 -11.16 9.83 -14.10
N THR A 87 -10.63 8.88 -14.86
CA THR A 87 -10.61 7.47 -14.44
C THR A 87 -9.71 7.25 -13.22
N PHE A 88 -8.63 8.03 -13.05
CA PHE A 88 -7.85 8.03 -11.80
C PHE A 88 -8.69 8.50 -10.59
N MET A 89 -9.65 9.41 -10.79
CA MET A 89 -10.57 9.84 -9.75
C MET A 89 -11.55 8.75 -9.33
N GLU A 90 -12.09 8.04 -10.33
CA GLU A 90 -13.00 6.92 -10.08
C GLU A 90 -12.29 5.78 -9.37
N TRP A 91 -11.04 5.51 -9.74
CA TRP A 91 -10.18 4.58 -9.02
C TRP A 91 -9.97 5.00 -7.57
N ALA A 92 -9.65 6.27 -7.31
CA ALA A 92 -9.44 6.78 -5.94
C ALA A 92 -10.70 6.61 -5.07
N LYS A 93 -11.89 6.90 -5.63
CA LYS A 93 -13.19 6.69 -4.98
C LYS A 93 -13.48 5.23 -4.69
N ALA A 94 -13.21 4.33 -5.64
CA ALA A 94 -13.37 2.89 -5.42
C ALA A 94 -12.45 2.40 -4.29
N ARG A 95 -11.23 2.95 -4.20
CA ARG A 95 -10.26 2.63 -3.15
C ARG A 95 -10.68 3.14 -1.77
N ASP A 96 -11.47 4.22 -1.65
CA ASP A 96 -12.05 4.69 -0.37
C ASP A 96 -12.86 3.58 0.32
N GLY A 97 -13.73 2.92 -0.44
CA GLY A 97 -14.55 1.81 0.07
C GLY A 97 -13.71 0.66 0.62
N GLN A 98 -12.59 0.35 -0.03
CA GLN A 98 -11.66 -0.69 0.42
C GLN A 98 -10.91 -0.30 1.69
N ILE A 99 -10.50 0.97 1.82
CA ILE A 99 -9.82 1.45 3.03
C ILE A 99 -10.74 1.39 4.25
N ARG A 100 -12.03 1.69 4.09
CA ARG A 100 -13.01 1.49 5.17
C ARG A 100 -13.10 0.03 5.62
N ALA A 101 -13.04 -0.91 4.68
CA ALA A 101 -13.01 -2.34 5.00
C ALA A 101 -11.70 -2.71 5.73
N LYS A 102 -10.55 -2.19 5.29
CA LYS A 102 -9.24 -2.40 5.94
C LYS A 102 -9.21 -1.84 7.37
N LEU A 103 -9.83 -0.67 7.61
CA LEU A 103 -10.00 -0.11 8.96
C LEU A 103 -10.78 -1.06 9.89
N ALA A 104 -11.89 -1.61 9.40
CA ALA A 104 -12.71 -2.54 10.17
C ALA A 104 -11.96 -3.87 10.43
N ASP A 105 -11.27 -4.40 9.42
CA ASP A 105 -10.47 -5.62 9.54
C ASP A 105 -9.32 -5.45 10.54
N ALA A 106 -8.54 -4.37 10.44
CA ALA A 106 -7.46 -4.07 11.37
C ALA A 106 -7.96 -3.96 12.82
N THR A 107 -9.09 -3.28 13.04
CA THR A 107 -9.73 -3.17 14.37
C THR A 107 -10.10 -4.55 14.92
N SER A 108 -10.82 -5.35 14.12
CA SER A 108 -11.26 -6.69 14.52
C SER A 108 -10.08 -7.61 14.82
N LYS A 109 -9.05 -7.55 13.98
CA LYS A 109 -7.85 -8.38 14.10
C LYS A 109 -7.00 -7.99 15.30
N GLY A 110 -6.83 -6.69 15.56
CA GLY A 110 -6.17 -6.18 16.76
C GLY A 110 -6.84 -6.68 18.04
N GLU A 111 -8.17 -6.62 18.11
CA GLU A 111 -8.92 -7.10 19.29
C GLU A 111 -8.81 -8.61 19.49
N ASN A 112 -8.94 -9.40 18.40
CA ASN A 112 -8.77 -10.85 18.47
C ASN A 112 -7.36 -11.24 18.97
N LEU A 113 -6.33 -10.63 18.40
CA LEU A 113 -4.94 -10.89 18.77
C LEU A 113 -4.69 -10.50 20.22
N ARG A 114 -5.22 -9.37 20.68
CA ARG A 114 -5.14 -8.94 22.08
C ARG A 114 -5.75 -9.97 23.03
N GLY A 115 -6.93 -10.49 22.71
CA GLY A 115 -7.59 -11.54 23.49
C GLY A 115 -6.78 -12.84 23.55
N ARG A 116 -6.13 -13.23 22.44
CA ARG A 116 -5.23 -14.40 22.39
C ARG A 116 -3.96 -14.17 23.21
N THR A 117 -3.36 -12.99 23.12
CA THR A 117 -2.18 -12.60 23.90
C THR A 117 -2.46 -12.69 25.39
N ALA A 118 -3.57 -12.10 25.87
CA ALA A 118 -3.95 -12.12 27.28
C ALA A 118 -4.13 -13.55 27.82
N LYS A 119 -4.74 -14.44 27.03
CA LYS A 119 -4.90 -15.87 27.38
C LYS A 119 -3.57 -16.61 27.48
N LEU A 120 -2.62 -16.33 26.60
CA LEU A 120 -1.30 -16.95 26.65
C LEU A 120 -0.42 -16.35 27.75
N GLN A 121 -0.52 -15.04 28.01
CA GLN A 121 0.16 -14.37 29.13
C GLN A 121 -0.22 -14.98 30.47
N SER A 122 -1.51 -15.18 30.74
CA SER A 122 -1.95 -15.78 32.00
C SER A 122 -1.39 -17.20 32.19
N HIS A 123 -1.30 -17.99 31.12
CA HIS A 123 -0.72 -19.32 31.16
C HIS A 123 0.79 -19.29 31.40
N VAL A 124 1.55 -18.45 30.66
CA VAL A 124 3.01 -18.34 30.78
C VAL A 124 3.44 -17.79 32.14
N LEU A 125 2.67 -16.86 32.73
CA LEU A 125 2.93 -16.33 34.07
C LEU A 125 2.83 -17.39 35.17
N GLY A 126 2.01 -18.44 34.97
CA GLY A 126 1.90 -19.56 35.90
C GLY A 126 3.05 -20.57 35.84
N LEU A 127 3.92 -20.50 34.81
CA LEU A 127 5.01 -21.46 34.62
C LEU A 127 6.27 -21.06 35.42
N LYS A 128 6.82 -22.00 36.19
CA LYS A 128 8.09 -21.83 36.91
C LYS A 128 9.31 -22.11 36.03
N SER A 129 9.19 -23.09 35.14
CA SER A 129 10.23 -23.50 34.20
C SER A 129 9.58 -24.08 32.95
N LEU A 130 10.36 -24.17 31.87
CA LEU A 130 9.91 -24.69 30.59
C LEU A 130 10.98 -25.64 30.03
N VAL A 131 10.56 -26.85 29.67
CA VAL A 131 11.45 -27.88 29.14
C VAL A 131 11.75 -27.58 27.68
N LYS A 132 13.04 -27.51 27.34
CA LYS A 132 13.46 -27.33 25.95
C LYS A 132 13.11 -28.56 25.13
N HIS A 133 12.53 -28.33 23.97
CA HIS A 133 12.22 -29.35 22.98
C HIS A 133 12.20 -28.73 21.58
N ASP A 134 12.15 -29.58 20.56
CA ASP A 134 12.09 -29.11 19.17
C ASP A 134 10.64 -28.87 18.75
N VAL A 135 10.40 -27.69 18.16
CA VAL A 135 9.10 -27.28 17.65
C VAL A 135 9.07 -27.52 16.15
N LYS A 136 8.12 -28.32 15.68
CA LYS A 136 7.89 -28.55 14.25
C LYS A 136 7.61 -27.23 13.52
N THR A 137 8.36 -27.00 12.45
CA THR A 137 8.13 -25.87 11.54
C THR A 137 6.84 -26.07 10.77
N GLY A 138 6.32 -24.99 10.20
CA GLY A 138 5.11 -25.02 9.37
C GLY A 138 4.79 -23.66 8.79
N SER A 139 3.55 -23.46 8.37
CA SER A 139 3.10 -22.19 7.77
C SER A 139 3.24 -20.97 8.69
N TRP A 140 3.34 -21.19 10.01
CA TRP A 140 3.56 -20.15 11.00
C TRP A 140 5.01 -19.66 11.05
N THR A 141 5.98 -20.50 10.64
CA THR A 141 7.41 -20.22 10.80
C THR A 141 7.82 -18.97 10.02
N SER A 142 7.31 -18.79 8.80
CA SER A 142 7.57 -17.58 7.99
C SER A 142 7.10 -16.28 8.67
N LYS A 143 6.19 -16.36 9.64
CA LYS A 143 5.68 -15.18 10.37
C LYS A 143 6.64 -14.70 11.47
N VAL A 144 7.62 -15.50 11.86
CA VAL A 144 8.69 -15.11 12.80
C VAL A 144 10.04 -14.96 12.08
N CYS A 145 10.01 -14.83 10.75
CA CYS A 145 11.21 -14.69 9.94
C CYS A 145 11.48 -13.24 9.52
N GLN A 146 12.74 -12.96 9.20
CA GLN A 146 13.18 -11.82 8.40
C GLN A 146 14.19 -12.34 7.38
N GLU A 147 13.96 -12.04 6.09
CA GLU A 147 14.76 -12.57 4.97
C GLU A 147 14.89 -14.11 5.00
N ASP A 148 13.76 -14.80 5.10
CA ASP A 148 13.67 -16.26 5.12
C ASP A 148 14.44 -16.94 6.27
N LYS A 149 14.81 -16.20 7.33
CA LYS A 149 15.44 -16.76 8.53
C LYS A 149 14.63 -16.45 9.77
N VAL A 150 14.44 -17.44 10.64
CA VAL A 150 13.78 -17.26 11.94
C VAL A 150 14.56 -16.22 12.75
N ASN A 151 13.89 -15.11 13.07
CA ASN A 151 14.48 -13.97 13.78
C ASN A 151 13.47 -13.39 14.77
N VAL A 152 13.32 -14.08 15.90
CA VAL A 152 12.41 -13.68 16.99
C VAL A 152 12.83 -12.33 17.58
N GLN A 153 14.13 -12.03 17.63
CA GLN A 153 14.61 -10.77 18.17
C GLN A 153 14.18 -9.58 17.31
N ALA A 154 14.28 -9.68 15.98
CA ALA A 154 13.78 -8.64 15.09
C ALA A 154 12.26 -8.48 15.19
N CYS A 155 11.53 -9.57 15.38
CA CYS A 155 10.08 -9.55 15.63
C CYS A 155 9.72 -8.80 16.92
N ILE A 156 10.50 -8.98 18.00
CA ILE A 156 10.34 -8.25 19.26
C ILE A 156 10.73 -6.78 19.08
N GLN A 157 11.83 -6.50 18.38
CA GLN A 157 12.28 -5.13 18.07
C GLN A 157 11.25 -4.34 17.26
N LEU A 158 10.49 -5.00 16.38
CA LEU A 158 9.38 -4.35 15.66
C LEU A 158 8.36 -3.72 16.62
N ALA A 159 8.09 -4.35 17.76
CA ALA A 159 7.17 -3.78 18.77
C ALA A 159 7.72 -2.49 19.38
N HIS A 160 9.03 -2.35 19.52
CA HIS A 160 9.67 -1.13 20.03
C HIS A 160 9.78 -0.02 18.97
N GLY A 161 9.89 -0.39 17.69
CA GLY A 161 10.07 0.54 16.57
C GLY A 161 8.80 0.92 15.81
N HIS A 162 7.64 0.32 16.09
CA HIS A 162 6.46 0.48 15.23
C HIS A 162 5.99 1.93 15.04
N ALA A 163 6.19 2.80 16.03
CA ALA A 163 5.82 4.21 15.94
C ALA A 163 6.62 4.97 14.88
N SER A 164 7.90 4.63 14.66
CA SER A 164 8.69 5.28 13.61
C SER A 164 8.29 4.85 12.19
N LEU A 165 7.50 3.77 12.07
CA LEU A 165 6.92 3.33 10.80
C LEU A 165 5.72 4.20 10.39
N ASP A 166 5.02 4.80 11.36
CA ASP A 166 3.90 5.72 11.10
C ASP A 166 4.39 7.01 10.43
N ASP A 167 5.56 7.51 10.82
CA ASP A 167 6.20 8.66 10.18
C ASP A 167 6.45 8.44 8.67
N ILE A 168 6.62 7.18 8.25
CA ILE A 168 6.88 6.83 6.84
C ILE A 168 5.59 7.02 6.04
N VAL A 169 4.49 6.50 6.58
CA VAL A 169 3.15 6.67 5.99
C VAL A 169 2.77 8.14 5.97
N GLU A 170 3.07 8.88 7.05
CA GLU A 170 2.91 10.32 7.12
C GLU A 170 3.70 11.04 6.00
N ALA A 171 4.97 10.67 5.80
CA ALA A 171 5.78 11.30 4.76
C ALA A 171 5.19 11.14 3.35
N TYR A 172 4.62 9.97 3.02
CA TYR A 172 3.95 9.76 1.74
C TYR A 172 2.59 10.45 1.64
N THR A 173 1.86 10.55 2.75
CA THR A 173 0.53 11.18 2.78
C THR A 173 0.59 12.71 2.81
N VAL A 174 1.39 13.32 3.69
CA VAL A 174 1.57 14.78 3.80
C VAL A 174 2.20 15.37 2.54
N PHE A 175 3.15 14.66 1.93
CA PHE A 175 3.78 15.10 0.69
C PHE A 175 2.85 15.02 -0.53
N THR A 176 1.75 14.27 -0.45
CA THR A 176 0.71 14.28 -1.48
C THR A 176 -0.07 15.60 -1.45
N LYS A 177 -0.32 16.16 -0.26
CA LYS A 177 -0.95 17.49 -0.08
C LYS A 177 -0.06 18.66 -0.53
N SER A 178 1.25 18.50 -0.46
CA SER A 178 2.18 19.59 -0.77
C SER A 178 2.34 19.82 -2.28
N VAL A 179 2.12 18.80 -3.12
CA VAL A 179 2.03 18.93 -4.59
C VAL A 179 0.92 19.92 -5.00
N LEU A 180 -0.17 19.96 -4.25
CA LEU A 180 -1.31 20.86 -4.49
C LEU A 180 -1.02 22.32 -4.09
N LYS A 181 0.09 22.58 -3.39
CA LYS A 181 0.52 23.92 -2.94
C LYS A 181 1.79 24.43 -3.64
N GLY A 182 2.31 23.72 -4.63
CA GLY A 182 3.55 24.06 -5.35
C GLY A 182 4.59 22.92 -5.35
N PRO A 183 5.79 23.11 -5.91
CA PRO A 183 6.76 22.04 -6.09
C PRO A 183 7.44 21.71 -4.77
N ALA A 184 6.75 20.99 -3.90
CA ALA A 184 7.37 20.44 -2.73
C ALA A 184 8.39 19.39 -3.18
N LYS A 185 9.65 19.55 -2.77
CA LYS A 185 10.65 18.48 -2.82
C LYS A 185 10.46 17.62 -1.58
N ARG A 186 10.53 16.30 -1.75
CA ARG A 186 10.48 15.37 -0.62
C ARG A 186 11.74 15.63 0.20
N GLU A 187 11.61 16.18 1.39
CA GLU A 187 12.75 16.25 2.30
C GLU A 187 13.01 14.85 2.86
N GLY A 188 14.01 14.18 2.29
CA GLY A 188 14.54 12.92 2.79
C GLY A 188 13.86 11.66 2.24
N ASN A 189 14.65 10.59 2.23
CA ASN A 189 14.21 9.27 1.80
C ASN A 189 13.56 8.56 3.01
N GLY A 190 12.33 8.95 3.39
CA GLY A 190 11.65 8.45 4.61
C GLY A 190 11.58 6.92 4.74
N LEU A 191 11.80 6.18 3.66
CA LEU A 191 11.91 4.72 3.64
C LEU A 191 13.17 4.16 4.29
N THR A 192 14.22 4.95 4.49
CA THR A 192 15.42 4.51 5.26
C THR A 192 15.07 4.17 6.70
N LYS A 193 13.93 4.66 7.22
CA LYS A 193 13.36 4.24 8.51
C LYS A 193 12.89 2.78 8.53
N LEU A 194 12.61 2.16 7.37
CA LEU A 194 12.36 0.71 7.26
C LEU A 194 13.64 -0.12 7.45
N GLY A 195 14.81 0.52 7.44
CA GLY A 195 16.12 -0.12 7.47
C GLY A 195 16.85 -0.03 6.14
N ASN A 196 17.81 -0.93 5.94
CA ASN A 196 18.64 -0.95 4.75
C ASN A 196 17.99 -1.77 3.63
N SER A 197 18.09 -1.26 2.41
CA SER A 197 17.78 -2.02 1.20
C SER A 197 18.75 -3.20 1.06
N THR A 198 18.25 -4.40 0.73
CA THR A 198 19.10 -5.59 0.55
C THR A 198 18.83 -6.26 -0.79
N ALA A 199 19.90 -6.78 -1.43
CA ALA A 199 19.77 -7.54 -2.67
C ALA A 199 18.94 -8.82 -2.49
N LYS A 200 18.92 -9.39 -1.29
CA LYS A 200 18.09 -10.56 -0.95
C LYS A 200 16.62 -10.22 -0.93
N ALA A 201 16.24 -9.12 -0.30
CA ALA A 201 14.86 -8.64 -0.30
C ALA A 201 14.39 -8.35 -1.73
N VAL A 202 15.21 -7.67 -2.55
CA VAL A 202 14.91 -7.44 -3.97
C VAL A 202 14.71 -8.75 -4.71
N LYS A 203 15.64 -9.70 -4.60
CA LYS A 203 15.55 -11.01 -5.29
C LYS A 203 14.30 -11.79 -4.86
N ARG A 204 14.05 -11.88 -3.55
CA ARG A 204 12.92 -12.63 -3.00
C ARG A 204 11.59 -12.01 -3.43
N ALA A 205 11.47 -10.70 -3.30
CA ALA A 205 10.27 -9.99 -3.72
C ALA A 205 10.06 -10.03 -5.25
N SER A 206 11.13 -9.98 -6.05
CA SER A 206 11.04 -10.10 -7.51
C SER A 206 10.47 -11.45 -7.95
N GLY A 207 10.82 -12.54 -7.25
CA GLY A 207 10.24 -13.86 -7.51
C GLY A 207 8.75 -13.96 -7.19
N ILE A 208 8.24 -13.11 -6.30
CA ILE A 208 6.82 -13.09 -5.90
C ILE A 208 6.02 -12.11 -6.74
N LEU A 209 6.57 -10.92 -7.01
CA LEU A 209 5.91 -9.81 -7.68
C LEU A 209 6.13 -9.79 -9.20
N GLY A 210 7.03 -10.62 -9.73
CA GLY A 210 7.33 -10.65 -11.17
C GLY A 210 8.00 -9.37 -11.69
N LEU A 211 8.90 -8.78 -10.91
CA LEU A 211 9.57 -7.52 -11.24
C LEU A 211 10.64 -7.74 -12.33
N LEU A 212 10.24 -7.72 -13.60
CA LEU A 212 11.13 -8.10 -14.71
C LEU A 212 11.79 -6.94 -15.48
N HIS A 213 11.39 -5.67 -15.27
CA HIS A 213 11.78 -4.58 -16.20
C HIS A 213 12.08 -3.20 -15.57
N THR A 214 12.48 -3.14 -14.30
CA THR A 214 12.73 -1.87 -13.61
C THR A 214 14.22 -1.49 -13.60
N LYS A 215 14.52 -0.23 -13.96
CA LYS A 215 15.91 0.26 -14.08
C LYS A 215 16.60 0.43 -12.73
N ALA A 216 15.84 0.74 -11.68
CA ALA A 216 16.31 0.88 -10.31
C ALA A 216 15.26 0.31 -9.35
N VAL A 217 15.70 -0.51 -8.40
CA VAL A 217 14.83 -1.17 -7.42
C VAL A 217 15.50 -1.20 -6.05
N ASP A 218 14.77 -0.75 -5.03
CA ASP A 218 15.12 -0.93 -3.63
C ASP A 218 14.19 -1.94 -2.96
N GLY A 219 14.71 -2.75 -2.04
CA GLY A 219 13.94 -3.78 -1.33
C GLY A 219 14.26 -3.78 0.16
N TYR A 220 13.26 -3.44 0.98
CA TYR A 220 13.39 -3.32 2.44
C TYR A 220 12.73 -4.51 3.14
N PRO A 221 13.50 -5.35 3.85
CA PRO A 221 12.96 -6.51 4.56
C PRO A 221 12.40 -6.14 5.94
N LEU A 222 11.13 -6.42 6.15
CA LEU A 222 10.44 -6.30 7.44
C LEU A 222 10.29 -7.67 8.12
N PRO A 223 10.24 -7.70 9.46
CA PRO A 223 9.90 -8.91 10.20
C PRO A 223 8.52 -9.46 9.80
N GLY A 224 8.33 -10.76 9.93
CA GLY A 224 7.17 -11.46 9.36
C GLY A 224 7.36 -11.86 7.88
N ASN A 225 8.59 -11.76 7.38
CA ASN A 225 8.99 -12.07 6.01
C ASN A 225 8.19 -11.27 4.97
N VAL A 226 8.04 -9.97 5.27
CA VAL A 226 7.40 -8.98 4.41
C VAL A 226 8.49 -8.15 3.75
N PHE A 227 8.35 -7.86 2.46
CA PHE A 227 9.32 -7.09 1.69
C PHE A 227 8.62 -5.90 1.05
N VAL A 228 9.05 -4.69 1.39
CA VAL A 228 8.62 -3.47 0.71
C VAL A 228 9.58 -3.22 -0.44
N VAL A 229 9.04 -3.06 -1.65
CA VAL A 229 9.81 -2.82 -2.86
C VAL A 229 9.45 -1.48 -3.46
N VAL A 230 10.48 -0.76 -3.89
CA VAL A 230 10.34 0.53 -4.54
C VAL A 230 11.00 0.48 -5.90
N SER A 231 10.20 0.64 -6.94
CA SER A 231 10.66 0.72 -8.31
C SER A 231 10.82 2.19 -8.71
N ASN A 232 11.91 2.51 -9.40
CA ASN A 232 12.26 3.87 -9.84
C ASN A 232 12.21 4.91 -8.69
N PRO A 233 12.94 4.69 -7.58
CA PRO A 233 12.91 5.57 -6.42
C PRO A 233 13.28 7.01 -6.79
N GLN A 234 12.65 7.98 -6.12
CA GLN A 234 12.89 9.43 -6.30
C GLN A 234 12.54 9.98 -7.69
N THR A 235 11.77 9.23 -8.48
CA THR A 235 11.27 9.67 -9.78
C THR A 235 9.75 9.90 -9.75
N ARG A 236 9.20 10.49 -10.81
CA ARG A 236 7.75 10.65 -10.96
C ARG A 236 7.02 9.33 -11.18
N THR A 237 7.73 8.30 -11.62
CA THR A 237 7.22 6.93 -11.82
C THR A 237 7.58 6.02 -10.66
N GLU A 238 7.89 6.58 -9.49
CA GLU A 238 8.12 5.83 -8.25
C GLU A 238 6.89 5.01 -7.91
N ARG A 239 7.09 3.70 -7.80
CA ARG A 239 6.03 2.74 -7.49
C ARG A 239 6.45 1.91 -6.28
N VAL A 240 5.61 1.93 -5.25
CA VAL A 240 5.76 1.07 -4.08
C VAL A 240 4.86 -0.15 -4.22
N GLN A 241 5.38 -1.31 -3.87
CA GLN A 241 4.65 -2.57 -3.76
C GLN A 241 5.18 -3.34 -2.56
N PHE A 242 4.45 -4.33 -2.08
CA PHE A 242 4.98 -5.26 -1.09
C PHE A 242 4.69 -6.71 -1.42
N ALA A 243 5.54 -7.60 -0.91
CA ALA A 243 5.40 -9.05 -1.03
C ALA A 243 5.51 -9.71 0.33
N VAL A 244 4.89 -10.88 0.45
CA VAL A 244 4.95 -11.71 1.64
C VAL A 244 5.45 -13.09 1.24
N ALA A 245 6.64 -13.47 1.70
CA ALA A 245 7.12 -14.83 1.54
C ALA A 245 6.50 -15.71 2.63
N ARG A 246 5.70 -16.69 2.21
CA ARG A 246 4.99 -17.62 3.10
C ARG A 246 5.78 -18.91 3.36
N ASP A 247 6.83 -19.10 2.57
CA ASP A 247 7.72 -20.26 2.48
C ASP A 247 9.18 -19.84 2.71
N GLY A 248 10.03 -20.83 3.02
CA GLY A 248 11.47 -20.68 3.16
C GLY A 248 12.12 -21.94 3.70
N GLU A 249 13.44 -21.97 3.69
CA GLU A 249 14.24 -23.12 4.12
C GLU A 249 14.53 -23.04 5.63
N TYR A 250 13.60 -23.57 6.44
CA TYR A 250 13.67 -23.45 7.91
C TYR A 250 14.07 -24.76 8.62
N GLY A 251 14.22 -25.86 7.88
CA GLY A 251 14.32 -27.22 8.45
C GLY A 251 12.98 -27.75 8.97
N ASP A 252 12.95 -29.01 9.43
CA ASP A 252 11.73 -29.68 9.91
C ASP A 252 11.31 -29.23 11.32
N ALA A 253 12.26 -28.74 12.11
CA ALA A 253 12.03 -28.27 13.47
C ALA A 253 13.03 -27.17 13.87
N ILE A 254 12.61 -26.34 14.82
CA ILE A 254 13.42 -25.28 15.44
C ILE A 254 13.32 -25.33 16.97
N PRO A 255 14.33 -24.87 17.73
CA PRO A 255 14.32 -24.98 19.18
C PRO A 255 13.17 -24.18 19.83
N SER A 256 12.49 -24.75 20.84
CA SER A 256 11.49 -24.04 21.65
C SER A 256 12.06 -22.77 22.30
N LEU A 257 11.22 -21.74 22.46
CA LEU A 257 11.57 -20.53 23.18
C LEU A 257 11.83 -20.82 24.67
N SER A 258 12.80 -20.12 25.27
CA SER A 258 12.94 -20.08 26.73
C SER A 258 11.76 -19.35 27.39
N LEU A 259 11.54 -19.57 28.68
CA LEU A 259 10.49 -18.88 29.44
C LEU A 259 10.61 -17.35 29.34
N GLN A 260 11.84 -16.81 29.36
CA GLN A 260 12.06 -15.37 29.21
C GLN A 260 11.69 -14.89 27.81
N GLN A 261 12.12 -15.61 26.76
CA GLN A 261 11.74 -15.28 25.38
C GLN A 261 10.21 -15.37 25.18
N CYS A 262 9.52 -16.29 25.84
CA CYS A 262 8.06 -16.35 25.80
C CYS A 262 7.42 -15.09 26.40
N LYS A 263 7.95 -14.58 27.53
CA LYS A 263 7.47 -13.34 28.15
C LYS A 263 7.72 -12.14 27.24
N ASP A 264 8.91 -12.03 26.69
CA ASP A 264 9.28 -10.92 25.80
C ASP A 264 8.45 -10.93 24.51
N ALA A 265 8.24 -12.11 23.92
CA ALA A 265 7.39 -12.31 22.74
C ALA A 265 5.92 -11.93 23.02
N LEU A 266 5.40 -12.26 24.21
CA LEU A 266 4.03 -11.89 24.58
C LEU A 266 3.87 -10.40 24.85
N ASN A 267 4.84 -9.75 25.48
CA ASN A 267 4.85 -8.30 25.67
C ASN A 267 4.93 -7.56 24.32
N ALA A 268 5.74 -8.07 23.39
CA ALA A 268 5.80 -7.58 22.02
C ALA A 268 4.45 -7.76 21.31
N ALA A 269 3.84 -8.97 21.38
CA ALA A 269 2.53 -9.25 20.80
C ALA A 269 1.42 -8.36 21.38
N GLU A 270 1.47 -8.03 22.67
CA GLU A 270 0.51 -7.10 23.28
C GLU A 270 0.65 -5.70 22.68
N THR A 271 1.87 -5.17 22.63
CA THR A 271 2.17 -3.86 22.04
C THR A 271 1.72 -3.80 20.58
N LEU A 272 2.07 -4.81 19.78
CA LEU A 272 1.70 -4.89 18.38
C LEU A 272 0.19 -5.02 18.18
N SER A 273 -0.52 -5.81 18.99
CA SER A 273 -1.99 -5.93 18.92
C SER A 273 -2.70 -4.59 19.17
N LYS A 274 -2.19 -3.78 20.10
CA LYS A 274 -2.68 -2.42 20.36
C LYS A 274 -2.40 -1.50 19.16
N ALA A 275 -1.20 -1.57 18.59
CA ALA A 275 -0.84 -0.79 17.40
C ALA A 275 -1.73 -1.15 16.20
N ILE A 276 -1.97 -2.43 15.94
CA ILE A 276 -2.88 -2.90 14.87
C ILE A 276 -4.30 -2.38 15.11
N TYR A 277 -4.80 -2.46 16.34
CA TYR A 277 -6.11 -1.93 16.68
C TYR A 277 -6.19 -0.42 16.41
N GLN A 278 -5.18 0.35 16.84
CA GLN A 278 -5.13 1.80 16.65
C GLN A 278 -5.15 2.20 15.17
N ARG A 279 -4.50 1.44 14.29
CA ARG A 279 -4.55 1.66 12.83
C ARG A 279 -5.95 1.55 12.23
N GLY A 280 -6.84 0.80 12.88
CA GLY A 280 -8.24 0.67 12.48
C GLY A 280 -9.15 1.78 13.01
N THR A 281 -8.66 2.62 13.94
CA THR A 281 -9.49 3.65 14.60
C THR A 281 -9.45 4.99 13.88
N LYS A 282 -10.62 5.59 13.66
CA LYS A 282 -10.81 6.88 12.95
C LYS A 282 -10.06 8.09 13.53
N ARG A 283 -9.48 8.02 14.74
CA ARG A 283 -8.84 9.16 15.43
C ARG A 283 -7.31 9.14 15.35
N GLY A 284 -6.70 8.19 14.65
CA GLY A 284 -5.28 8.23 14.36
C GLY A 284 -5.00 9.32 13.33
N VAL A 285 -4.14 10.29 13.65
CA VAL A 285 -3.61 11.26 12.66
C VAL A 285 -2.75 10.54 11.61
N PHE A 286 -2.27 9.33 11.94
CA PHE A 286 -1.41 8.46 11.15
C PHE A 286 -2.05 7.07 11.05
N SER A 287 -1.79 6.31 9.97
CA SER A 287 -2.42 5.05 9.51
C SER A 287 -3.53 5.21 8.45
N TYR A 288 -4.30 4.14 8.18
CA TYR A 288 -5.45 4.14 7.28
C TYR A 288 -6.44 5.29 7.51
N SER A 289 -6.61 5.77 8.74
CA SER A 289 -7.48 6.93 9.05
C SER A 289 -6.91 8.24 8.50
N GLY A 290 -5.60 8.48 8.65
CA GLY A 290 -4.94 9.64 8.08
C GLY A 290 -4.92 9.58 6.55
N ILE A 291 -4.70 8.40 5.97
CA ILE A 291 -4.85 8.17 4.53
C ILE A 291 -6.29 8.51 4.10
N TYR A 292 -7.29 7.98 4.80
CA TYR A 292 -8.71 8.19 4.53
C TYR A 292 -9.11 9.67 4.55
N ASP A 293 -8.76 10.41 5.60
CA ASP A 293 -9.06 11.85 5.70
C ASP A 293 -8.36 12.65 4.59
N ASN A 294 -7.18 12.21 4.17
CA ASN A 294 -6.46 12.81 3.05
C ASN A 294 -7.12 12.52 1.70
N ILE A 295 -7.72 11.34 1.47
CA ILE A 295 -8.51 11.05 0.26
C ILE A 295 -9.64 12.04 0.13
N GLN A 296 -10.40 12.25 1.20
CA GLN A 296 -11.56 13.15 1.17
C GLN A 296 -11.14 14.59 0.83
N SER A 297 -9.96 15.02 1.29
CA SER A 297 -9.35 16.30 0.89
C SER A 297 -8.94 16.29 -0.58
N ILE A 298 -8.26 15.23 -1.03
CA ILE A 298 -7.76 15.06 -2.39
C ILE A 298 -8.92 14.98 -3.39
N GLU A 299 -10.06 14.37 -3.04
CA GLU A 299 -11.26 14.34 -3.88
C GLU A 299 -11.78 15.76 -4.18
N GLY A 300 -11.84 16.62 -3.15
CA GLY A 300 -12.23 18.02 -3.32
C GLY A 300 -11.20 18.87 -4.06
N GLU A 301 -9.91 18.52 -3.94
CA GLU A 301 -8.82 19.25 -4.60
C GLU A 301 -8.64 18.85 -6.07
N LEU A 302 -8.78 17.56 -6.41
CA LEU A 302 -8.74 17.05 -7.78
C LEU A 302 -9.95 17.47 -8.63
N ASP A 303 -11.00 17.99 -7.97
CA ASP A 303 -12.17 18.57 -8.62
C ASP A 303 -11.95 20.02 -9.12
N ARG A 304 -10.75 20.58 -8.92
CA ARG A 304 -10.38 21.93 -9.39
C ARG A 304 -10.04 21.96 -10.88
N ASP A 305 -10.45 23.03 -11.55
CA ASP A 305 -10.25 23.21 -13.00
C ASP A 305 -8.82 23.58 -13.42
N ASP A 306 -7.95 23.95 -12.48
CA ASP A 306 -6.59 24.44 -12.74
C ASP A 306 -5.48 23.40 -12.60
N ILE A 307 -5.83 22.16 -12.25
CA ILE A 307 -4.88 21.04 -12.12
C ILE A 307 -4.68 20.38 -13.49
N SER A 308 -3.42 20.20 -13.90
CA SER A 308 -3.08 19.50 -15.12
C SER A 308 -3.34 18.00 -15.01
N ASN A 309 -3.69 17.33 -16.12
CA ASN A 309 -3.89 15.87 -16.14
C ASN A 309 -2.68 15.11 -15.57
N ARG A 310 -1.46 15.63 -15.77
CA ARG A 310 -0.23 15.04 -15.26
C ARG A 310 -0.13 15.12 -13.73
N GLU A 311 -0.55 16.24 -13.14
CA GLU A 311 -0.59 16.41 -11.68
C GLU A 311 -1.61 15.46 -11.04
N VAL A 312 -2.75 15.22 -11.70
CA VAL A 312 -3.73 14.20 -11.25
C VAL A 312 -3.07 12.84 -11.13
N HIS A 313 -2.40 12.35 -12.19
CA HIS A 313 -1.69 11.07 -12.16
C HIS A 313 -0.62 11.00 -11.05
N GLU A 314 0.21 12.04 -10.93
CA GLU A 314 1.26 12.09 -9.90
C GLU A 314 0.69 12.06 -8.47
N ILE A 315 -0.43 12.74 -8.21
CA ILE A 315 -1.14 12.72 -6.92
C ILE A 315 -1.70 11.32 -6.65
N THR A 316 -2.38 10.71 -7.62
CA THR A 316 -2.99 9.38 -7.42
C THR A 316 -1.94 8.29 -7.23
N GLN A 317 -0.80 8.34 -7.93
CA GLN A 317 0.32 7.39 -7.75
C GLN A 317 0.92 7.49 -6.34
N ARG A 318 1.10 8.69 -5.80
CA ARG A 318 1.62 8.89 -4.45
C ARG A 318 0.67 8.39 -3.38
N TYR A 319 -0.61 8.66 -3.58
CA TYR A 319 -1.66 8.13 -2.73
C TYR A 319 -1.69 6.59 -2.73
N LYS A 320 -1.56 5.95 -3.91
CA LYS A 320 -1.39 4.50 -4.01
C LYS A 320 -0.16 4.02 -3.23
N ASN A 321 0.99 4.69 -3.38
CA ASN A 321 2.21 4.33 -2.66
C ASN A 321 2.03 4.41 -1.13
N ALA A 322 1.30 5.42 -0.62
CA ALA A 322 1.00 5.52 0.80
C ALA A 322 0.19 4.33 1.33
N ILE A 323 -0.82 3.88 0.57
CA ILE A 323 -1.61 2.69 0.92
C ILE A 323 -0.74 1.44 0.95
N GLU A 324 0.10 1.24 -0.07
CA GLU A 324 0.97 0.06 -0.17
C GLU A 324 1.93 -0.05 1.02
N ILE A 325 2.44 1.09 1.50
CA ILE A 325 3.30 1.13 2.69
C ILE A 325 2.50 0.78 3.95
N GLU A 326 1.31 1.36 4.11
CA GLU A 326 0.43 1.06 5.24
C GLU A 326 0.00 -0.42 5.27
N ASP A 327 -0.34 -0.97 4.12
CA ASP A 327 -0.69 -2.39 3.93
C ASP A 327 0.50 -3.28 4.31
N ALA A 328 1.70 -2.95 3.85
CA ALA A 328 2.92 -3.70 4.15
C ALA A 328 3.24 -3.69 5.65
N ILE A 329 3.19 -2.52 6.29
CA ILE A 329 3.46 -2.36 7.72
C ILE A 329 2.40 -3.13 8.52
N THR A 330 1.11 -2.91 8.25
CA THR A 330 0.02 -3.60 8.95
C THR A 330 0.14 -5.11 8.80
N THR A 331 0.47 -5.58 7.59
CA THR A 331 0.71 -7.01 7.32
C THR A 331 1.87 -7.55 8.15
N ALA A 332 2.98 -6.82 8.24
CA ALA A 332 4.12 -7.20 9.08
C ALA A 332 3.73 -7.28 10.56
N LEU A 333 3.06 -6.27 11.12
CA LEU A 333 2.61 -6.26 12.51
C LEU A 333 1.70 -7.47 12.81
N VAL A 334 0.71 -7.71 11.95
CA VAL A 334 -0.25 -8.82 12.09
C VAL A 334 0.47 -10.16 12.04
N ARG A 335 1.31 -10.37 11.02
CA ARG A 335 2.04 -11.63 10.86
C ARG A 335 2.94 -11.89 12.04
N VAL A 336 3.76 -10.91 12.43
CA VAL A 336 4.64 -11.04 13.58
C VAL A 336 3.87 -11.37 14.85
N THR A 337 2.76 -10.68 15.12
CA THR A 337 1.92 -10.95 16.30
C THR A 337 1.40 -12.38 16.27
N GLU A 338 0.81 -12.83 15.15
CA GLU A 338 0.34 -14.22 14.98
C GLU A 338 1.48 -15.24 15.14
N GLY A 339 2.65 -14.95 14.56
CA GLY A 339 3.84 -15.81 14.61
C GLY A 339 4.39 -15.95 16.02
N LEU A 340 4.54 -14.84 16.75
CA LEU A 340 5.00 -14.84 18.14
C LEU A 340 4.05 -15.62 19.04
N LEU A 341 2.73 -15.42 18.90
CA LEU A 341 1.74 -16.14 19.69
C LEU A 341 1.76 -17.64 19.41
N GLU A 342 1.87 -18.04 18.14
CA GLU A 342 1.97 -19.45 17.75
C GLU A 342 3.27 -20.09 18.26
N TYR A 343 4.40 -19.38 18.17
CA TYR A 343 5.69 -19.89 18.64
C TYR A 343 5.68 -20.08 20.16
N VAL A 344 5.13 -19.11 20.90
CA VAL A 344 4.95 -19.24 22.34
C VAL A 344 4.05 -20.42 22.65
N GLN A 345 2.89 -20.53 22.00
CA GLN A 345 1.94 -21.62 22.21
C GLN A 345 2.56 -23.00 21.96
N ARG A 346 3.40 -23.14 20.94
CA ARG A 346 4.11 -24.39 20.65
C ARG A 346 5.21 -24.66 21.65
N SER A 347 5.95 -23.64 22.07
CA SER A 347 7.03 -23.78 23.06
C SER A 347 6.51 -24.18 24.45
N ILE A 348 5.26 -23.87 24.80
CA ILE A 348 4.65 -24.27 26.08
C ILE A 348 3.92 -25.63 26.01
N LYS A 349 3.62 -26.14 24.82
CA LYS A 349 2.96 -27.44 24.61
C LYS A 349 4.06 -28.51 24.53
N SER A 350 4.57 -28.93 25.69
CA SER A 350 5.47 -30.09 25.79
C SER A 350 4.74 -31.39 25.53
#